data_AF-A0A5C4MVE5-F1
#
_entry.id   AF-A0A5C4MVE5-F1
#
_cell.length_a   1.000
_cell.length_b   1.000
_cell.length_c   1.000
_cell.angle_alpha   90.00
_cell.angle_beta   90.00
_cell.angle_gamma   90.00
#
_symmetry.space_group_name_H-M   'P 1'
#
loop_
_entity.id
_entity.type
_entity.pdbx_description
1 polymer ?
#
loop_
_entity_poly.entity_id
_entity_poly.type
_entity_poly.pdbx_seq_one_letter_code
_entity_poly.pdbx_strand_id
1 'polypeptide(L)'
;MTATPQLLPPNLVHHFYAGGARITALRGLPAVERCPEEWVGSTVSRAGSPGTGLARTADGTLVRDLVTGDPQRWLGGPASEEPSSIEGDTGFLLKLLDAGQRLPVHVHPDRSFAARHLGCPYGKTEAWLVLEASDDAAVYLGWSTDVDPVELAHRRDVQDGAWMLSRLHRIPVRPGDGFLVPAGVPHAIGEGVFVAEVQEPTDLSLLLEWSVTTSTREESHLGLGFDVAMDAVSTTALAAEDLLRLRVHHDLEARTPGAVPLLPEDADPFFRLHLLAPPPDEAAAVPAGFAVLVVLSGTGVLEGATSVPVGGGQSFVVPAAFGPWRLVGDAQVLAARPAEGWRGRPTGRIVG
;
A
#
# COMPACT_ATOMS: atom_id res chain seq x y z
N MET A 1 -19.53 21.68 -6.23
CA MET A 1 -18.69 21.08 -7.28
C MET A 1 -19.24 19.70 -7.62
N THR A 2 -19.04 19.16 -8.82
CA THR A 2 -19.56 17.85 -9.24
C THR A 2 -18.85 16.70 -8.52
N ALA A 3 -19.54 15.58 -8.28
CA ALA A 3 -19.02 14.42 -7.55
C ALA A 3 -18.29 13.48 -8.50
N THR A 4 -17.35 14.02 -9.26
CA THR A 4 -16.68 13.32 -10.36
C THR A 4 -15.31 12.81 -9.88
N PRO A 5 -14.85 11.63 -10.35
CA PRO A 5 -13.47 11.19 -10.21
C PRO A 5 -12.48 12.29 -10.59
N GLN A 6 -11.43 12.47 -9.79
CA GLN A 6 -10.39 13.48 -10.04
C GLN A 6 -9.13 12.80 -10.55
N LEU A 7 -8.57 13.31 -11.66
CA LEU A 7 -7.29 12.87 -12.19
C LEU A 7 -6.16 13.26 -11.23
N LEU A 8 -5.25 12.32 -10.99
CA LEU A 8 -4.07 12.47 -10.14
C LEU A 8 -2.81 12.48 -11.01
N PRO A 9 -2.11 13.62 -11.12
CA PRO A 9 -0.75 13.67 -11.66
C PRO A 9 0.20 12.74 -10.88
N PRO A 10 1.31 12.28 -11.48
CA PRO A 10 2.30 11.45 -10.81
C PRO A 10 2.84 12.08 -9.53
N ASN A 11 2.87 11.33 -8.44
CA ASN A 11 3.30 11.76 -7.10
C ASN A 11 4.51 10.93 -6.62
N LEU A 12 5.61 11.05 -7.38
CA LEU A 12 6.87 10.33 -7.10
C LEU A 12 7.50 10.83 -5.81
N VAL A 13 8.00 9.90 -4.99
CA VAL A 13 8.65 10.20 -3.71
C VAL A 13 10.12 9.82 -3.76
N HIS A 14 10.99 10.81 -3.53
CA HIS A 14 12.42 10.54 -3.38
C HIS A 14 12.68 9.79 -2.06
N HIS A 15 13.43 8.69 -2.13
CA HIS A 15 13.57 7.77 -1.00
C HIS A 15 15.02 7.34 -0.70
N PHE A 16 15.21 6.59 0.39
CA PHE A 16 16.53 6.16 0.88
C PHE A 16 17.09 4.91 0.18
N TYR A 17 16.35 4.33 -0.76
CA TYR A 17 16.77 3.21 -1.62
C TYR A 17 16.52 3.53 -3.10
N ALA A 18 17.22 2.82 -3.98
CA ALA A 18 17.13 2.97 -5.42
C ALA A 18 15.81 2.42 -5.98
N GLY A 19 15.23 3.17 -6.92
CA GLY A 19 14.07 2.76 -7.70
C GLY A 19 14.45 2.18 -9.05
N GLY A 20 13.54 1.43 -9.66
CA GLY A 20 13.61 1.08 -11.08
C GLY A 20 12.92 2.11 -11.98
N ALA A 21 12.72 1.75 -13.25
CA ALA A 21 12.12 2.63 -14.26
C ALA A 21 10.63 2.33 -14.55
N ARG A 22 10.04 1.30 -13.94
CA ARG A 22 8.70 0.79 -14.30
C ARG A 22 7.57 1.73 -13.90
N ILE A 23 7.70 2.44 -12.78
CA ILE A 23 6.74 3.49 -12.39
C ILE A 23 6.74 4.58 -13.47
N THR A 24 7.91 5.12 -13.82
CA THR A 24 8.00 6.16 -14.84
C THR A 24 7.53 5.67 -16.21
N ALA A 25 7.82 4.42 -16.58
CA ALA A 25 7.34 3.82 -17.82
C ALA A 25 5.80 3.72 -17.85
N LEU A 26 5.18 3.21 -16.78
CA LEU A 26 3.74 3.15 -16.63
C LEU A 26 3.11 4.54 -16.71
N ARG A 27 3.73 5.54 -16.09
CA ARG A 27 3.22 6.93 -16.05
C ARG A 27 3.57 7.76 -17.28
N GLY A 28 4.29 7.21 -18.26
CA GLY A 28 4.73 7.92 -19.46
C GLY A 28 5.74 9.05 -19.18
N LEU A 29 6.56 8.90 -18.15
CA LEU A 29 7.57 9.85 -17.69
C LEU A 29 9.00 9.40 -18.05
N PRO A 30 9.96 10.33 -18.16
CA PRO A 30 11.37 9.96 -18.19
C PRO A 30 11.78 9.27 -16.87
N ALA A 31 12.79 8.41 -16.94
CA ALA A 31 13.35 7.76 -15.75
C ALA A 31 13.87 8.81 -14.74
N VAL A 32 13.63 8.56 -13.45
CA VAL A 32 14.05 9.43 -12.35
C VAL A 32 14.81 8.58 -11.34
N GLU A 33 16.00 9.02 -10.96
CA GLU A 33 16.78 8.32 -9.94
C GLU A 33 16.17 8.48 -8.54
N ARG A 34 16.30 7.43 -7.72
CA ARG A 34 15.90 7.43 -6.29
C ARG A 34 14.45 7.82 -6.02
N CYS A 35 13.55 7.62 -6.98
CA CYS A 35 12.11 7.68 -6.79
C CYS A 35 11.51 6.26 -6.90
N PRO A 36 11.79 5.36 -5.95
CA PRO A 36 11.29 3.98 -6.00
C PRO A 36 9.79 3.87 -5.76
N GLU A 37 9.15 4.93 -5.27
CA GLU A 37 7.74 4.91 -4.90
C GLU A 37 6.95 6.05 -5.57
N GLU A 38 5.71 5.76 -5.95
CA GLU A 38 4.65 6.74 -6.18
C GLU A 38 3.58 6.55 -5.13
N TRP A 39 3.19 7.62 -4.42
CA TRP A 39 2.11 7.58 -3.43
C TRP A 39 0.80 8.02 -4.09
N VAL A 40 -0.01 7.06 -4.53
CA VAL A 40 -1.17 7.32 -5.38
C VAL A 40 -2.38 7.69 -4.51
N GLY A 41 -2.95 8.87 -4.74
CA GLY A 41 -4.14 9.34 -4.01
C GLY A 41 -3.93 9.56 -2.51
N SER A 42 -2.67 9.59 -2.07
CA SER A 42 -2.29 9.66 -0.66
C SER A 42 -2.76 10.93 0.03
N THR A 43 -3.26 10.74 1.25
CA THR A 43 -3.50 11.79 2.26
C THR A 43 -2.48 11.74 3.40
N VAL A 44 -1.54 10.79 3.34
CA VAL A 44 -0.51 10.52 4.34
C VAL A 44 0.77 11.28 3.95
N SER A 45 1.42 11.89 4.92
CA SER A 45 2.78 12.44 4.74
C SER A 45 3.83 11.42 5.16
N ARG A 46 4.96 11.42 4.46
CA ARG A 46 6.15 10.68 4.85
C ARG A 46 6.56 11.04 6.29
N ALA A 47 6.90 10.03 7.08
CA ALA A 47 7.31 10.22 8.46
C ALA A 47 8.53 11.15 8.53
N GLY A 48 8.47 12.15 9.43
CA GLY A 48 9.52 13.16 9.57
C GLY A 48 9.61 14.19 8.43
N SER A 49 8.78 14.10 7.38
CA SER A 49 8.81 15.01 6.22
C SER A 49 7.41 15.52 5.84
N PRO A 50 6.85 16.49 6.60
CA PRO A 50 5.49 17.00 6.39
C PRO A 50 5.24 17.44 4.94
N GLY A 51 4.13 17.01 4.36
CA GLY A 51 3.73 17.35 3.00
C GLY A 51 4.33 16.46 1.90
N THR A 52 5.43 15.77 2.17
CA THR A 52 6.01 14.80 1.22
C THR A 52 5.09 13.60 1.10
N GLY A 53 4.76 13.19 -0.13
CA GLY A 53 3.87 12.06 -0.38
C GLY A 53 2.38 12.41 -0.45
N LEU A 54 1.97 13.65 -0.15
CA LEU A 54 0.56 14.05 -0.33
C LEU A 54 0.20 14.22 -1.81
N ALA A 55 -0.84 13.51 -2.25
CA ALA A 55 -1.32 13.58 -3.62
C ALA A 55 -2.13 14.86 -3.89
N ARG A 56 -2.04 15.33 -5.13
CA ARG A 56 -2.80 16.48 -5.63
C ARG A 56 -3.65 16.07 -6.82
N THR A 57 -4.78 16.74 -6.99
CA THR A 57 -5.58 16.71 -8.21
C THR A 57 -4.90 17.52 -9.32
N ALA A 58 -5.37 17.39 -10.55
CA ALA A 58 -4.82 18.11 -11.71
C ALA A 58 -4.82 19.65 -11.56
N ASP A 59 -5.71 20.21 -10.73
CA ASP A 59 -5.77 21.64 -10.41
C ASP A 59 -4.87 22.05 -9.22
N GLY A 60 -4.14 21.10 -8.63
CA GLY A 60 -3.20 21.32 -7.54
C GLY A 60 -3.79 21.16 -6.13
N THR A 61 -5.09 20.93 -5.99
CA THR A 61 -5.74 20.73 -4.69
C THR A 61 -5.27 19.43 -4.03
N LEU A 62 -4.97 19.45 -2.72
CA LEU A 62 -4.61 18.24 -1.98
C LEU A 62 -5.82 17.31 -1.84
N VAL A 63 -5.62 16.01 -2.08
CA VAL A 63 -6.64 15.00 -1.82
C VAL A 63 -7.03 15.01 -0.34
N ARG A 64 -6.05 15.20 0.56
CA ARG A 64 -6.29 15.36 2.00
C ARG A 64 -7.28 16.47 2.30
N ASP A 65 -7.10 17.65 1.70
CA ASP A 65 -7.94 18.83 1.97
C ASP A 65 -9.36 18.62 1.41
N LEU A 66 -9.48 17.94 0.28
CA LEU A 66 -10.78 17.55 -0.29
C LEU A 66 -11.55 16.62 0.66
N VAL A 67 -10.89 15.58 1.19
CA VAL A 67 -11.49 14.64 2.13
C VAL A 67 -11.82 15.31 3.47
N THR A 68 -10.91 16.11 4.02
CA THR A 68 -11.14 16.85 5.28
C THR A 68 -12.29 17.85 5.16
N GLY A 69 -12.41 18.53 4.02
CA GLY A 69 -13.44 19.54 3.81
C GLY A 69 -14.86 19.00 3.65
N ASP A 70 -15.01 17.77 3.16
CA ASP A 70 -16.32 17.10 3.00
C ASP A 70 -16.20 15.57 3.13
N PRO A 71 -15.97 15.03 4.34
CA PRO A 71 -15.74 13.60 4.55
C PRO A 71 -16.91 12.74 4.07
N GLN A 72 -18.14 13.18 4.28
CA GLN A 72 -19.34 12.44 3.88
C GLN A 72 -19.40 12.26 2.36
N ARG A 73 -19.06 13.30 1.60
CA ARG A 73 -19.04 13.24 0.13
C ARG A 73 -17.95 12.31 -0.40
N TRP A 74 -16.79 12.31 0.24
CA TRP A 74 -15.63 11.55 -0.23
C TRP A 74 -15.64 10.10 0.23
N LEU A 75 -15.93 9.87 1.50
CA LEU A 75 -15.82 8.56 2.15
C LEU A 75 -17.17 7.83 2.20
N GLY A 76 -18.28 8.58 2.18
CA GLY A 76 -19.63 8.04 2.38
C GLY A 76 -19.91 7.84 3.87
N GLY A 77 -20.61 6.76 4.20
CA GLY A 77 -21.00 6.44 5.58
C GLY A 77 -22.24 7.20 6.08
N PRO A 78 -22.79 6.80 7.24
CA PRO A 78 -23.95 7.46 7.82
C PRO A 78 -23.59 8.86 8.33
N ALA A 79 -24.40 9.86 7.98
CA ALA A 79 -24.22 11.26 8.40
C ALA A 79 -24.24 11.47 9.93
N SER A 80 -24.71 10.47 10.69
CA SER A 80 -24.79 10.50 12.15
C SER A 80 -23.48 10.13 12.85
N GLU A 81 -22.46 9.67 12.13
CA GLU A 81 -21.15 9.37 12.72
C GLU A 81 -20.24 10.60 12.68
N GLU A 82 -19.60 10.90 13.81
CA GLU A 82 -18.58 11.95 13.89
C GLU A 82 -17.40 11.63 12.94
N PRO A 83 -16.87 12.63 12.21
CA PRO A 83 -15.70 12.45 11.35
C PRO A 83 -14.47 11.94 12.12
N SER A 84 -13.54 11.30 11.41
CA SER A 84 -12.22 10.98 11.97
C SER A 84 -11.52 12.25 12.47
N SER A 85 -10.79 12.13 13.58
CA SER A 85 -9.89 13.19 14.07
C SER A 85 -8.59 13.27 13.25
N ILE A 86 -8.36 12.33 12.32
CA ILE A 86 -7.22 12.33 11.42
C ILE A 86 -7.61 13.09 10.15
N GLU A 87 -6.82 14.10 9.80
CA GLU A 87 -7.02 14.87 8.57
C GLU A 87 -6.94 13.98 7.33
N GLY A 88 -7.98 14.02 6.49
CA GLY A 88 -8.06 13.25 5.27
C GLY A 88 -7.96 11.75 5.47
N ASP A 89 -8.41 11.21 6.60
CA ASP A 89 -8.43 9.76 6.83
C ASP A 89 -9.21 9.04 5.73
N THR A 90 -8.50 8.28 4.91
CA THR A 90 -9.06 7.44 3.84
C THR A 90 -9.07 5.96 4.22
N GLY A 91 -8.53 5.61 5.39
CA GLY A 91 -8.43 4.23 5.87
C GLY A 91 -7.33 3.38 5.24
N PHE A 92 -6.65 3.87 4.20
CA PHE A 92 -5.53 3.17 3.54
C PHE A 92 -4.61 4.13 2.77
N LEU A 93 -3.43 3.65 2.41
CA LEU A 93 -2.50 4.25 1.45
C LEU A 93 -2.21 3.23 0.32
N LEU A 94 -2.27 3.68 -0.93
CA LEU A 94 -1.83 2.92 -2.11
C LEU A 94 -0.51 3.50 -2.63
N LYS A 95 0.45 2.63 -2.90
CA LYS A 95 1.70 2.98 -3.58
C LYS A 95 1.93 2.10 -4.79
N LEU A 96 2.69 2.63 -5.73
CA LEU A 96 3.49 1.83 -6.66
C LEU A 96 4.91 1.82 -6.13
N LEU A 97 5.55 0.66 -6.07
CA LEU A 97 6.91 0.49 -5.55
C LEU A 97 7.72 -0.38 -6.51
N ASP A 98 8.78 0.18 -7.12
CA ASP A 98 9.69 -0.52 -8.02
C ASP A 98 11.06 -0.65 -7.37
N ALA A 99 11.38 -1.85 -6.89
CA ALA A 99 12.60 -2.14 -6.15
C ALA A 99 13.81 -2.22 -7.09
N GLY A 100 14.47 -1.09 -7.32
CA GLY A 100 15.74 -1.01 -8.08
C GLY A 100 16.95 -1.57 -7.34
N GLN A 101 16.77 -1.92 -6.06
CA GLN A 101 17.67 -2.68 -5.23
C GLN A 101 16.83 -3.49 -4.22
N ARG A 102 17.42 -4.49 -3.56
CA ARG A 102 16.75 -5.16 -2.44
C ARG A 102 16.50 -4.14 -1.30
N LEU A 103 15.26 -4.08 -0.84
CA LEU A 103 14.87 -3.29 0.32
C LEU A 103 15.48 -3.87 1.62
N PRO A 104 15.65 -3.05 2.66
CA PRO A 104 16.16 -3.50 3.95
C PRO A 104 15.23 -4.55 4.58
N VAL A 105 15.78 -5.45 5.41
CA VAL A 105 14.93 -6.19 6.35
C VAL A 105 14.32 -5.21 7.36
N HIS A 106 12.99 -5.18 7.40
CA HIS A 106 12.25 -4.24 8.22
C HIS A 106 10.95 -4.85 8.74
N VAL A 107 10.28 -4.10 9.59
CA VAL A 107 9.07 -4.52 10.30
C VAL A 107 8.20 -3.31 10.63
N HIS A 108 6.91 -3.58 10.73
CA HIS A 108 5.89 -2.55 10.93
C HIS A 108 5.16 -2.75 12.25
N PRO A 109 4.91 -1.70 13.05
CA PRO A 109 4.16 -1.84 14.28
C PRO A 109 2.68 -2.12 14.02
N ASP A 110 2.05 -2.87 14.93
CA ASP A 110 0.60 -3.06 14.92
C ASP A 110 -0.13 -1.84 15.51
N ARG A 111 -1.47 -1.84 15.44
CA ARG A 111 -2.31 -0.75 15.98
C ARG A 111 -2.12 -0.55 17.48
N SER A 112 -1.90 -1.61 18.26
CA SER A 112 -1.76 -1.55 19.72
C SER A 112 -0.44 -0.88 20.10
N PHE A 113 0.65 -1.28 19.47
CA PHE A 113 1.96 -0.68 19.64
C PHE A 113 1.96 0.78 19.20
N ALA A 114 1.42 1.07 18.01
CA ALA A 114 1.36 2.43 17.49
C ALA A 114 0.52 3.36 18.37
N ALA A 115 -0.61 2.90 18.91
CA ALA A 115 -1.43 3.68 19.82
C ALA A 115 -0.67 4.00 21.12
N ARG A 116 0.00 2.99 21.69
CA ARG A 116 0.71 3.12 22.96
C ARG A 116 1.96 4.01 22.87
N HIS A 117 2.74 3.87 21.80
CA HIS A 117 4.07 4.47 21.72
C HIS A 117 4.18 5.63 20.73
N LEU A 118 3.28 5.73 19.76
CA LEU A 118 3.34 6.71 18.67
C LEU A 118 2.12 7.64 18.61
N GLY A 119 1.12 7.42 19.48
CA GLY A 119 -0.13 8.20 19.49
C GLY A 119 -0.94 8.05 18.20
N CYS A 120 -0.76 6.94 17.48
CA CYS A 120 -1.41 6.68 16.19
C CYS A 120 -2.41 5.52 16.33
N PRO A 121 -3.68 5.64 15.90
CA PRO A 121 -4.66 4.56 16.01
C PRO A 121 -4.49 3.46 14.95
N TYR A 122 -3.63 3.69 13.96
CA TYR A 122 -3.31 2.74 12.90
C TYR A 122 -1.93 2.14 13.15
N GLY A 123 -1.75 0.87 12.75
CA GLY A 123 -0.45 0.26 12.61
C GLY A 123 0.05 0.47 11.18
N LYS A 124 0.84 -0.48 10.68
CA LYS A 124 1.17 -0.59 9.26
C LYS A 124 1.14 -2.04 8.79
N THR A 125 -0.03 -2.67 8.86
CA THR A 125 -0.30 -3.86 8.04
C THR A 125 -0.28 -3.44 6.57
N GLU A 126 0.34 -4.24 5.71
CA GLU A 126 0.44 -3.96 4.29
C GLU A 126 0.24 -5.21 3.43
N ALA A 127 0.07 -5.01 2.14
CA ALA A 127 -0.09 -6.08 1.17
C ALA A 127 0.49 -5.66 -0.17
N TRP A 128 1.01 -6.63 -0.92
CA TRP A 128 1.65 -6.41 -2.20
C TRP A 128 0.94 -7.21 -3.29
N LEU A 129 0.69 -6.58 -4.41
CA LEU A 129 0.41 -7.25 -5.68
C LEU A 129 1.62 -7.08 -6.59
N VAL A 130 2.24 -8.17 -7.01
CA VAL A 130 3.35 -8.16 -7.96
C VAL A 130 2.81 -7.84 -9.36
N LEU A 131 3.20 -6.71 -9.91
CA LEU A 131 2.84 -6.26 -11.25
C LEU A 131 3.85 -6.78 -12.27
N GLU A 132 5.14 -6.66 -11.95
CA GLU A 132 6.24 -7.18 -12.74
C GLU A 132 7.36 -7.71 -11.83
N ALA A 133 8.14 -8.66 -12.33
CA ALA A 133 9.26 -9.24 -11.62
C ALA A 133 10.38 -9.59 -12.61
N SER A 134 11.62 -9.24 -12.26
CA SER A 134 12.81 -9.75 -12.96
C SER A 134 13.02 -11.25 -12.72
N ASP A 135 13.88 -11.87 -13.51
CA ASP A 135 14.32 -13.25 -13.27
C ASP A 135 14.91 -13.40 -11.85
N ASP A 136 14.59 -14.51 -11.17
CA ASP A 136 14.97 -14.83 -9.79
C ASP A 136 14.47 -13.86 -8.70
N ALA A 137 13.67 -12.85 -9.06
CA ALA A 137 13.09 -11.91 -8.10
C ALA A 137 12.24 -12.65 -7.05
N ALA A 138 12.36 -12.20 -5.80
CA ALA A 138 11.74 -12.83 -4.66
C ALA A 138 11.39 -11.81 -3.60
N VAL A 139 10.35 -12.11 -2.82
CA VAL A 139 10.07 -11.43 -1.55
C VAL A 139 10.53 -12.31 -0.38
N TYR A 140 10.76 -11.69 0.76
CA TYR A 140 11.14 -12.35 2.00
C TYR A 140 10.08 -12.02 3.05
N LEU A 141 9.43 -13.03 3.62
CA LEU A 141 8.27 -12.81 4.50
C LEU A 141 8.26 -13.75 5.70
N GLY A 142 8.41 -13.19 6.89
CA GLY A 142 8.32 -13.89 8.16
C GLY A 142 9.46 -14.87 8.41
N TRP A 143 9.75 -15.11 9.68
CA TRP A 143 10.79 -16.05 10.07
C TRP A 143 10.41 -17.48 9.70
N SER A 144 11.34 -18.24 9.14
CA SER A 144 11.21 -19.67 8.84
C SER A 144 11.40 -20.56 10.06
N THR A 145 12.02 -20.03 11.11
CA THR A 145 12.23 -20.66 12.41
C THR A 145 12.14 -19.61 13.50
N ASP A 146 11.85 -20.00 14.74
CA ASP A 146 11.91 -19.08 15.88
C ASP A 146 13.29 -18.42 15.95
N VAL A 147 13.30 -17.15 16.32
CA VAL A 147 14.49 -16.34 16.45
C VAL A 147 14.68 -15.95 17.91
N ASP A 148 15.89 -16.10 18.42
CA ASP A 148 16.23 -15.57 19.75
C ASP A 148 16.28 -14.03 19.69
N PRO A 149 15.52 -13.30 20.52
CA PRO A 149 15.51 -11.83 20.50
C PRO A 149 16.89 -11.20 20.79
N VAL A 150 17.71 -11.81 21.64
CA VAL A 150 19.06 -11.34 21.97
C VAL A 150 19.98 -11.51 20.77
N GLU A 151 19.90 -12.64 20.08
CA GLU A 151 20.65 -12.87 18.85
C GLU A 151 20.20 -11.92 17.74
N LEU A 152 18.89 -11.70 17.57
CA LEU A 152 18.36 -10.74 16.60
C LEU A 152 18.89 -9.33 16.87
N ALA A 153 18.87 -8.90 18.13
CA ALA A 153 19.41 -7.60 18.53
C ALA A 153 20.90 -7.48 18.20
N HIS A 154 21.69 -8.53 18.48
CA HIS A 154 23.10 -8.57 18.13
C HIS A 154 23.33 -8.49 16.62
N ARG A 155 22.62 -9.32 15.83
CA ARG A 155 22.70 -9.38 14.35
C ARG A 155 22.31 -8.06 13.69
N ARG A 156 21.26 -7.43 14.21
CA ARG A 156 20.88 -6.06 13.85
C ARG A 156 22.03 -5.10 14.15
N ASP A 157 22.61 -5.12 15.36
CA ASP A 157 23.63 -4.13 15.72
C ASP A 157 24.93 -4.25 14.91
N VAL A 158 25.30 -5.46 14.52
CA VAL A 158 26.43 -5.71 13.60
C VAL A 158 26.05 -5.65 12.12
N GLN A 159 24.78 -5.37 11.80
CA GLN A 159 24.23 -5.26 10.44
C GLN A 159 24.42 -6.52 9.58
N ASP A 160 24.20 -7.70 10.17
CA ASP A 160 24.26 -8.99 9.49
C ASP A 160 22.97 -9.28 8.71
N GLY A 161 22.79 -8.57 7.60
CA GLY A 161 21.67 -8.72 6.67
C GLY A 161 21.56 -10.12 6.07
N ALA A 162 22.68 -10.77 5.81
CA ALA A 162 22.72 -12.12 5.24
C ALA A 162 22.12 -13.14 6.23
N TRP A 163 22.46 -13.03 7.51
CA TRP A 163 21.85 -13.86 8.55
C TRP A 163 20.34 -13.60 8.63
N MET A 164 19.91 -12.33 8.67
CA MET A 164 18.48 -11.99 8.75
C MET A 164 17.71 -12.57 7.56
N LEU A 165 18.16 -12.35 6.33
CA LEU A 165 17.54 -12.92 5.13
C LEU A 165 17.50 -14.45 5.16
N SER A 166 18.56 -15.12 5.62
CA SER A 166 18.62 -16.58 5.69
C SER A 166 17.59 -17.19 6.65
N ARG A 167 17.05 -16.37 7.56
CA ARG A 167 15.99 -16.75 8.50
C ARG A 167 14.60 -16.42 7.98
N LEU A 168 14.45 -15.62 6.94
CA LEU A 168 13.14 -15.33 6.34
C LEU A 168 12.75 -16.39 5.31
N HIS A 169 11.46 -16.60 5.10
CA HIS A 169 10.98 -17.38 3.95
C HIS A 169 11.27 -16.61 2.66
N ARG A 170 12.18 -17.11 1.83
CA ARG A 170 12.43 -16.58 0.48
C ARG A 170 11.40 -17.15 -0.49
N ILE A 171 10.61 -16.29 -1.12
CA ILE A 171 9.50 -16.68 -1.98
C ILE A 171 9.73 -16.08 -3.37
N PRO A 172 10.09 -16.90 -4.38
CA PRO A 172 10.12 -16.44 -5.76
C PRO A 172 8.76 -15.91 -6.18
N VAL A 173 8.75 -14.79 -6.91
CA VAL A 173 7.53 -14.11 -7.31
C VAL A 173 7.39 -14.01 -8.82
N ARG A 174 6.15 -13.89 -9.27
CA ARG A 174 5.77 -13.61 -10.66
C ARG A 174 4.59 -12.64 -10.69
N PRO A 175 4.32 -11.97 -11.84
CA PRO A 175 3.14 -11.13 -12.00
C PRO A 175 1.86 -11.84 -11.53
N GLY A 176 1.03 -11.11 -10.79
CA GLY A 176 -0.23 -11.60 -10.25
C GLY A 176 -0.15 -12.32 -8.91
N ASP A 177 1.05 -12.54 -8.35
CA ASP A 177 1.17 -12.97 -6.96
C ASP A 177 0.74 -11.83 -6.01
N GLY A 178 -0.16 -12.15 -5.08
CA GLY A 178 -0.64 -11.26 -4.03
C GLY A 178 -0.20 -11.74 -2.65
N PHE A 179 0.24 -10.84 -1.78
CA PHE A 179 0.73 -11.15 -0.44
C PHE A 179 0.10 -10.22 0.59
N LEU A 180 -0.30 -10.76 1.75
CA LEU A 180 -0.56 -9.97 2.95
C LEU A 180 0.66 -10.04 3.87
N VAL A 181 1.04 -8.90 4.44
CA VAL A 181 2.15 -8.73 5.37
C VAL A 181 1.59 -8.20 6.69
N PRO A 182 1.30 -9.08 7.65
CA PRO A 182 0.79 -8.68 8.94
C PRO A 182 1.81 -7.78 9.67
N ALA A 183 1.32 -6.79 10.41
CA ALA A 183 2.16 -6.01 11.30
C ALA A 183 2.91 -6.92 12.29
N GLY A 184 4.14 -6.54 12.62
CA GLY A 184 5.08 -7.28 13.47
C GLY A 184 5.85 -8.39 12.77
N VAL A 185 5.50 -8.77 11.54
CA VAL A 185 6.20 -9.78 10.76
C VAL A 185 7.39 -9.16 10.02
N PRO A 186 8.63 -9.61 10.22
CA PRO A 186 9.78 -9.08 9.49
C PRO A 186 9.78 -9.50 8.02
N HIS A 187 10.16 -8.59 7.13
CA HIS A 187 10.08 -8.81 5.70
C HIS A 187 11.03 -7.91 4.90
N ALA A 188 11.19 -8.23 3.61
CA ALA A 188 11.92 -7.42 2.63
C ALA A 188 11.42 -7.74 1.20
N ILE A 189 11.48 -6.73 0.34
CA ILE A 189 11.23 -6.88 -1.10
C ILE A 189 12.59 -7.01 -1.82
N GLY A 190 12.73 -8.05 -2.65
CA GLY A 190 13.92 -8.27 -3.46
C GLY A 190 14.08 -7.25 -4.59
N GLU A 191 15.32 -7.11 -5.08
CA GLU A 191 15.59 -6.33 -6.28
C GLU A 191 14.81 -6.88 -7.48
N GLY A 192 14.35 -5.98 -8.35
CA GLY A 192 13.63 -6.32 -9.58
C GLY A 192 12.15 -6.62 -9.39
N VAL A 193 11.61 -6.50 -8.18
CA VAL A 193 10.19 -6.64 -7.88
C VAL A 193 9.48 -5.30 -8.02
N PHE A 194 8.42 -5.24 -8.82
CA PHE A 194 7.54 -4.08 -8.97
C PHE A 194 6.13 -4.42 -8.49
N VAL A 195 5.66 -3.69 -7.49
CA VAL A 195 4.39 -3.98 -6.81
C VAL A 195 3.46 -2.77 -6.77
N ALA A 196 2.15 -3.05 -6.71
CA ALA A 196 1.21 -2.17 -6.04
C ALA A 196 1.16 -2.58 -4.56
N GLU A 197 1.49 -1.64 -3.68
CA GLU A 197 1.45 -1.82 -2.22
C GLU A 197 0.21 -1.11 -1.66
N VAL A 198 -0.65 -1.85 -0.95
CA VAL A 198 -1.77 -1.27 -0.19
C VAL A 198 -1.52 -1.51 1.27
N GLN A 199 -1.67 -0.47 2.08
CA GLN A 199 -1.33 -0.51 3.50
C GLN A 199 -2.30 0.33 4.33
N GLU A 200 -2.28 0.12 5.64
CA GLU A 200 -2.87 1.07 6.57
C GLU A 200 -2.26 2.49 6.36
N PRO A 201 -2.99 3.58 6.68
CA PRO A 201 -2.64 4.93 6.24
C PRO A 201 -1.55 5.57 7.12
N THR A 202 -0.40 4.92 7.24
CA THR A 202 0.75 5.37 8.03
C THR A 202 2.08 5.11 7.34
N ASP A 203 3.12 5.86 7.69
CA ASP A 203 4.48 5.62 7.20
C ASP A 203 5.39 5.16 8.34
N LEU A 204 5.00 4.07 9.00
CA LEU A 204 5.69 3.52 10.17
C LEU A 204 6.57 2.33 9.81
N SER A 205 7.88 2.54 9.74
CA SER A 205 8.86 1.50 9.43
C SER A 205 9.97 1.44 10.47
N LEU A 206 10.19 0.25 11.03
CA LEU A 206 11.35 -0.07 11.85
C LEU A 206 12.35 -0.85 11.00
N LEU A 207 13.56 -0.33 10.83
CA LEU A 207 14.59 -1.00 10.03
C LEU A 207 15.45 -1.88 10.94
N LEU A 208 15.54 -3.16 10.62
CA LEU A 208 16.49 -4.09 11.24
C LEU A 208 17.83 -4.07 10.50
N GLU A 209 17.81 -3.70 9.21
CA GLU A 209 18.98 -3.61 8.36
C GLU A 209 19.01 -2.25 7.65
N TRP A 210 19.83 -1.30 8.11
CA TRP A 210 20.01 0.00 7.45
C TRP A 210 21.28 0.06 6.59
N SER A 211 22.15 -0.96 6.62
CA SER A 211 23.42 -1.00 5.88
C SER A 211 23.28 -0.96 4.35
N VAL A 212 22.11 -1.29 3.83
CA VAL A 212 21.81 -1.25 2.38
C VAL A 212 21.00 -0.03 1.95
N THR A 213 20.75 0.90 2.88
CA THR A 213 20.01 2.13 2.63
C THR A 213 20.89 3.34 2.89
N THR A 214 20.36 4.54 2.67
CA THR A 214 20.98 5.78 3.16
C THR A 214 20.51 6.19 4.55
N SER A 215 19.73 5.34 5.24
CA SER A 215 19.24 5.63 6.59
C SER A 215 20.29 5.35 7.64
N THR A 216 20.19 6.03 8.79
CA THR A 216 21.05 5.78 9.95
C THR A 216 20.39 4.88 10.99
N ARG A 217 21.17 4.47 11.99
CA ARG A 217 20.67 3.73 13.16
C ARG A 217 19.59 4.53 13.90
N GLU A 218 19.78 5.83 14.06
CA GLU A 218 18.88 6.74 14.76
C GLU A 218 17.54 6.92 14.03
N GLU A 219 17.55 6.82 12.71
CA GLU A 219 16.34 6.90 11.87
C GLU A 219 15.57 5.56 11.82
N SER A 220 16.18 4.47 12.29
CA SER A 220 15.67 3.10 12.09
C SER A 220 14.67 2.63 13.16
N HIS A 221 14.38 3.45 14.17
CA HIS A 221 13.61 3.05 15.34
C HIS A 221 12.44 3.99 15.69
N LEU A 222 11.97 4.80 14.72
CA LEU A 222 10.84 5.72 14.89
C LEU A 222 10.96 6.68 16.10
N GLY A 223 12.19 7.03 16.49
CA GLY A 223 12.44 7.88 17.67
C GLY A 223 12.23 7.21 19.04
N LEU A 224 11.91 5.91 19.10
CA LEU A 224 11.61 5.19 20.34
C LEU A 224 12.85 4.61 21.06
N GLY A 225 13.96 4.47 20.35
CA GLY A 225 15.10 3.64 20.76
C GLY A 225 14.81 2.14 20.57
N PHE A 226 15.85 1.33 20.36
CA PHE A 226 15.67 -0.11 20.08
C PHE A 226 15.14 -0.90 21.28
N ASP A 227 15.33 -0.43 22.51
CA ASP A 227 14.79 -1.09 23.70
C ASP A 227 13.26 -1.17 23.69
N VAL A 228 12.60 -0.16 23.12
CA VAL A 228 11.13 -0.11 22.96
C VAL A 228 10.71 -0.60 21.58
N ALA A 229 11.42 -0.20 20.53
CA ALA A 229 11.05 -0.53 19.16
C ALA A 229 11.02 -2.04 18.90
N MET A 230 11.88 -2.81 19.57
CA MET A 230 11.94 -4.26 19.38
C MET A 230 10.69 -5.00 19.90
N ASP A 231 9.88 -4.39 20.77
CA ASP A 231 8.60 -4.97 21.21
C ASP A 231 7.57 -5.05 20.08
N ALA A 232 7.77 -4.31 18.99
CA ALA A 232 6.94 -4.41 17.78
C ALA A 232 7.36 -5.57 16.86
N VAL A 233 8.44 -6.30 17.17
CA VAL A 233 9.04 -7.29 16.27
C VAL A 233 8.70 -8.69 16.75
N SER A 234 7.91 -9.43 15.95
CA SER A 234 7.70 -10.85 16.20
C SER A 234 9.01 -11.61 16.01
N THR A 235 9.30 -12.51 16.95
CA THR A 235 10.43 -13.45 16.86
C THR A 235 9.97 -14.90 16.70
N THR A 236 8.67 -15.12 16.55
CA THR A 236 8.09 -16.45 16.31
C THR A 236 8.14 -16.79 14.83
N ALA A 237 8.38 -18.07 14.52
CA ALA A 237 8.30 -18.60 13.16
C ALA A 237 6.91 -18.36 12.56
N LEU A 238 6.87 -17.91 11.31
CA LEU A 238 5.67 -17.95 10.49
C LEU A 238 5.49 -19.38 9.99
N ALA A 239 4.43 -20.05 10.46
CA ALA A 239 4.14 -21.43 10.06
C ALA A 239 3.85 -21.52 8.56
N ALA A 240 4.19 -22.66 7.95
CA ALA A 240 3.98 -22.86 6.51
C ALA A 240 2.51 -22.74 6.11
N GLU A 241 1.57 -23.15 6.98
CA GLU A 241 0.14 -22.99 6.73
C GLU A 241 -0.31 -21.53 6.73
N ASP A 242 0.21 -20.71 7.65
CA ASP A 242 -0.06 -19.28 7.69
C ASP A 242 0.53 -18.60 6.45
N LEU A 243 1.75 -18.98 6.05
CA LEU A 243 2.36 -18.44 4.85
C LEU A 243 1.53 -18.73 3.59
N LEU A 244 0.92 -19.91 3.48
CA LEU A 244 0.02 -20.26 2.38
C LEU A 244 -1.26 -19.41 2.39
N ARG A 245 -1.80 -19.10 3.58
CA ARG A 245 -2.97 -18.23 3.72
C ARG A 245 -2.67 -16.78 3.36
N LEU A 246 -1.46 -16.32 3.60
CA LEU A 246 -1.01 -14.96 3.29
C LEU A 246 -0.68 -14.74 1.81
N ARG A 247 -0.90 -15.74 0.94
CA ARG A 247 -0.59 -15.66 -0.49
C ARG A 247 -1.78 -16.05 -1.37
N VAL A 248 -1.97 -15.31 -2.45
CA VAL A 248 -2.86 -15.64 -3.57
C VAL A 248 -2.12 -15.49 -4.90
N HIS A 249 -2.71 -16.00 -5.98
CA HIS A 249 -2.20 -15.80 -7.33
C HIS A 249 -3.35 -15.59 -8.31
N HIS A 250 -3.24 -14.57 -9.15
CA HIS A 250 -4.24 -14.20 -10.15
C HIS A 250 -3.59 -13.97 -11.52
N ASP A 251 -4.31 -14.29 -12.58
CA ASP A 251 -3.92 -13.90 -13.93
C ASP A 251 -4.35 -12.44 -14.17
N LEU A 252 -3.37 -11.53 -14.30
CA LEU A 252 -3.64 -10.10 -14.52
C LEU A 252 -4.10 -9.78 -15.94
N GLU A 253 -3.97 -10.72 -16.88
CA GLU A 253 -4.49 -10.58 -18.25
C GLU A 253 -5.94 -11.06 -18.37
N ALA A 254 -6.42 -11.84 -17.40
CA ALA A 254 -7.78 -12.35 -17.39
C ALA A 254 -8.80 -11.22 -17.40
N ARG A 255 -9.78 -11.35 -18.28
CA ARG A 255 -10.91 -10.42 -18.37
C ARG A 255 -12.16 -11.03 -17.74
N THR A 256 -12.73 -10.33 -16.78
CA THR A 256 -13.88 -10.81 -15.99
C THR A 256 -14.98 -9.75 -15.92
N PRO A 257 -16.26 -10.14 -15.97
CA PRO A 257 -17.39 -9.21 -15.83
C PRO A 257 -17.46 -8.50 -14.48
N GLY A 258 -16.79 -9.03 -13.45
CA GLY A 258 -16.77 -8.48 -12.10
C GLY A 258 -15.38 -8.01 -11.67
N ALA A 259 -15.35 -7.28 -10.56
CA ALA A 259 -14.12 -6.96 -9.86
C ALA A 259 -13.51 -8.22 -9.23
N VAL A 260 -12.23 -8.48 -9.49
CA VAL A 260 -11.50 -9.63 -8.93
C VAL A 260 -10.68 -9.15 -7.74
N PRO A 261 -10.88 -9.66 -6.52
CA PRO A 261 -9.99 -9.36 -5.39
C PRO A 261 -8.61 -9.95 -5.67
N LEU A 262 -7.55 -9.17 -5.43
CA LEU A 262 -6.17 -9.52 -5.77
C LEU A 262 -5.30 -9.85 -4.54
N LEU A 263 -5.88 -9.76 -3.34
CA LEU A 263 -5.21 -9.95 -2.06
C LEU A 263 -5.87 -11.10 -1.30
N PRO A 264 -5.16 -11.73 -0.33
CA PRO A 264 -5.78 -12.68 0.57
C PRO A 264 -6.96 -12.07 1.34
N GLU A 265 -7.99 -12.86 1.63
CA GLU A 265 -9.20 -12.41 2.36
C GLU A 265 -8.87 -11.80 3.73
N ASP A 266 -7.80 -12.26 4.38
CA ASP A 266 -7.32 -11.73 5.67
C ASP A 266 -6.89 -10.23 5.57
N ALA A 267 -6.77 -9.67 4.36
CA ALA A 267 -6.52 -8.24 4.12
C ALA A 267 -7.79 -7.37 4.24
N ASP A 268 -8.98 -7.93 4.03
CA ASP A 268 -10.26 -7.20 3.96
C ASP A 268 -10.57 -6.31 5.18
N PRO A 269 -10.19 -6.68 6.43
CA PRO A 269 -10.35 -5.82 7.60
C PRO A 269 -9.52 -4.52 7.58
N PHE A 270 -8.53 -4.41 6.69
CA PHE A 270 -7.61 -3.27 6.60
C PHE A 270 -7.83 -2.46 5.33
N PHE A 271 -7.90 -3.12 4.19
CA PHE A 271 -7.99 -2.49 2.86
C PHE A 271 -8.32 -3.55 1.81
N ARG A 272 -8.62 -3.12 0.59
CA ARG A 272 -8.91 -4.01 -0.54
C ARG A 272 -8.25 -3.52 -1.81
N LEU A 273 -7.84 -4.45 -2.66
CA LEU A 273 -7.35 -4.18 -4.01
C LEU A 273 -8.03 -5.12 -5.00
N HIS A 274 -8.64 -4.53 -6.03
CA HIS A 274 -9.33 -5.31 -7.06
C HIS A 274 -8.77 -5.00 -8.45
N LEU A 275 -8.82 -6.00 -9.34
CA LEU A 275 -8.67 -5.82 -10.78
C LEU A 275 -10.05 -5.61 -11.40
N LEU A 276 -10.16 -4.55 -12.22
CA LEU A 276 -11.27 -4.31 -13.11
C LEU A 276 -10.75 -4.45 -14.54
N ALA A 277 -11.16 -5.52 -15.21
CA ALA A 277 -10.77 -5.81 -16.59
C ALA A 277 -11.96 -6.46 -17.32
N PRO A 278 -13.04 -5.71 -17.61
CA PRO A 278 -14.20 -6.31 -18.26
C PRO A 278 -13.85 -6.84 -19.66
N PRO A 279 -14.55 -7.89 -20.12
CA PRO A 279 -14.61 -8.23 -21.54
C PRO A 279 -15.09 -7.04 -22.39
N PRO A 280 -14.71 -6.94 -23.68
CA PRO A 280 -14.97 -5.75 -24.51
C PRO A 280 -16.44 -5.28 -24.58
N ASP A 281 -17.40 -6.19 -24.48
CA ASP A 281 -18.84 -5.91 -24.56
C ASP A 281 -19.54 -5.93 -23.18
N GLU A 282 -18.77 -6.00 -22.09
CA GLU A 282 -19.26 -6.08 -20.73
C GLU A 282 -18.75 -4.90 -19.89
N ALA A 283 -19.20 -4.83 -18.64
CA ALA A 283 -18.79 -3.78 -17.72
C ALA A 283 -18.58 -4.34 -16.31
N ALA A 284 -17.50 -3.91 -15.67
CA ALA A 284 -17.18 -4.29 -14.30
C ALA A 284 -17.81 -3.29 -13.32
N ALA A 285 -18.86 -3.71 -12.62
CA ALA A 285 -19.56 -2.87 -11.66
C ALA A 285 -18.80 -2.77 -10.32
N VAL A 286 -18.79 -1.57 -9.74
CA VAL A 286 -18.18 -1.26 -8.46
C VAL A 286 -19.19 -0.52 -7.57
N PRO A 287 -19.46 -1.02 -6.36
CA PRO A 287 -20.33 -0.34 -5.40
C PRO A 287 -19.81 1.06 -5.05
N ALA A 288 -20.73 1.98 -4.70
CA ALA A 288 -20.38 3.32 -4.23
C ALA A 288 -19.39 3.28 -3.06
N GLY A 289 -18.51 4.28 -2.99
CA GLY A 289 -17.54 4.46 -1.91
C GLY A 289 -16.25 5.10 -2.42
N PHE A 290 -15.39 5.51 -1.49
CA PHE A 290 -14.07 6.02 -1.82
C PHE A 290 -13.23 4.94 -2.52
N ALA A 291 -12.49 5.32 -3.55
CA ALA A 291 -11.52 4.47 -4.23
C ALA A 291 -10.36 5.28 -4.80
N VAL A 292 -9.19 4.65 -4.89
CA VAL A 292 -8.05 5.14 -5.65
C VAL A 292 -7.77 4.17 -6.79
N LEU A 293 -7.64 4.69 -8.00
CA LEU A 293 -7.49 3.92 -9.23
C LEU A 293 -6.12 4.12 -9.86
N VAL A 294 -5.55 3.04 -10.40
CA VAL A 294 -4.39 3.07 -11.31
C VAL A 294 -4.78 2.31 -12.58
N VAL A 295 -4.74 2.97 -13.73
CA VAL A 295 -5.02 2.35 -15.02
C VAL A 295 -3.72 1.74 -15.54
N LEU A 296 -3.64 0.42 -15.57
CA LEU A 296 -2.44 -0.31 -15.99
C LEU A 296 -2.24 -0.23 -17.52
N SER A 297 -3.33 -0.40 -18.27
CA SER A 297 -3.29 -0.46 -19.73
C SER A 297 -4.67 -0.13 -20.33
N GLY A 298 -4.72 0.02 -21.66
CA GLY A 298 -5.96 0.19 -22.42
C GLY A 298 -6.62 1.56 -22.25
N THR A 299 -7.88 1.63 -22.65
CA THR A 299 -8.73 2.83 -22.60
C THR A 299 -10.15 2.47 -22.17
N GLY A 300 -10.86 3.44 -21.61
CA GLY A 300 -12.22 3.19 -21.18
C GLY A 300 -12.92 4.41 -20.62
N VAL A 301 -14.05 4.15 -19.97
CA VAL A 301 -14.87 5.16 -19.32
C VAL A 301 -15.34 4.62 -17.97
N LEU A 302 -15.18 5.44 -16.93
CA LEU A 302 -15.88 5.25 -15.65
C LEU A 302 -17.28 5.84 -15.81
N GLU A 303 -18.30 4.99 -15.79
CA GLU A 303 -19.70 5.39 -15.92
C GLU A 303 -20.39 5.33 -14.56
N GLY A 304 -20.72 6.50 -13.99
CA GLY A 304 -21.46 6.66 -12.74
C GLY A 304 -22.44 7.84 -12.84
N ALA A 305 -22.43 8.73 -11.84
CA ALA A 305 -23.19 9.98 -11.91
C ALA A 305 -22.76 10.90 -13.07
N THR A 306 -21.50 10.76 -13.51
CA THR A 306 -20.93 11.36 -14.71
C THR A 306 -20.08 10.32 -15.45
N SER A 307 -19.69 10.62 -16.69
CA SER A 307 -18.76 9.77 -17.46
C SER A 307 -17.35 10.40 -17.45
N VAL A 308 -16.35 9.61 -17.08
CA VAL A 308 -14.94 10.06 -17.06
C VAL A 308 -14.10 9.14 -17.93
N PRO A 309 -13.47 9.63 -19.01
CA PRO A 309 -12.56 8.82 -19.81
C PRO A 309 -11.30 8.48 -19.01
N VAL A 310 -10.78 7.28 -19.24
CA VAL A 310 -9.56 6.77 -18.63
C VAL A 310 -8.65 6.16 -19.69
N GLY A 311 -7.34 6.22 -19.46
CA GLY A 311 -6.34 5.62 -20.32
C GLY A 311 -5.14 5.11 -19.52
N GLY A 312 -4.41 4.15 -20.11
CA GLY A 312 -3.21 3.55 -19.53
C GLY A 312 -2.25 4.59 -18.96
N GLY A 313 -1.74 4.28 -17.76
CA GLY A 313 -0.83 5.15 -17.05
C GLY A 313 -1.48 6.29 -16.28
N GLN A 314 -2.81 6.47 -16.33
CA GLN A 314 -3.51 7.48 -15.52
C GLN A 314 -3.91 6.94 -14.15
N SER A 315 -4.05 7.84 -13.17
CA SER A 315 -4.55 7.50 -11.83
C SER A 315 -5.65 8.46 -11.42
N PHE A 316 -6.59 7.98 -10.60
CA PHE A 316 -7.75 8.77 -10.19
C PHE A 316 -8.06 8.56 -8.71
N VAL A 317 -8.66 9.56 -8.08
CA VAL A 317 -9.38 9.39 -6.81
C VAL A 317 -10.88 9.53 -7.08
N VAL A 318 -11.67 8.60 -6.56
CA VAL A 318 -13.12 8.51 -6.77
C VAL A 318 -13.83 8.83 -5.46
N PRO A 319 -14.66 9.90 -5.40
CA PRO A 319 -15.46 10.19 -4.21
C PRO A 319 -16.64 9.23 -4.10
N ALA A 320 -17.06 8.89 -2.88
CA ALA A 320 -18.27 8.10 -2.63
C ALA A 320 -19.53 8.69 -3.28
N ALA A 321 -19.62 10.03 -3.34
CA ALA A 321 -20.72 10.74 -3.99
C ALA A 321 -20.78 10.55 -5.52
N PHE A 322 -19.78 9.92 -6.16
CA PHE A 322 -19.89 9.48 -7.56
C PHE A 322 -20.95 8.38 -7.74
N GLY A 323 -21.36 7.75 -6.63
CA GLY A 323 -22.33 6.67 -6.61
C GLY A 323 -21.72 5.33 -7.03
N PRO A 324 -22.55 4.29 -7.24
CA PRO A 324 -22.09 3.08 -7.90
C PRO A 324 -21.69 3.42 -9.33
N TRP A 325 -20.62 2.79 -9.80
CA TRP A 325 -20.08 3.04 -11.13
C TRP A 325 -19.64 1.74 -11.79
N ARG A 326 -19.39 1.78 -13.09
CA ARG A 326 -18.84 0.66 -13.84
C ARG A 326 -17.71 1.11 -14.75
N LEU A 327 -16.75 0.21 -14.98
CA LEU A 327 -15.74 0.40 -16.01
C LEU A 327 -16.27 -0.19 -17.33
N VAL A 328 -16.23 0.61 -18.41
CA VAL A 328 -16.54 0.18 -19.78
C VAL A 328 -15.31 0.41 -20.66
N GLY A 329 -15.03 -0.51 -21.57
CA GLY A 329 -13.90 -0.45 -22.50
C GLY A 329 -12.86 -1.54 -22.23
N ASP A 330 -11.68 -1.39 -22.83
CA ASP A 330 -10.61 -2.37 -22.76
C ASP A 330 -9.57 -2.09 -21.67
N ALA A 331 -9.74 -1.03 -20.88
CA ALA A 331 -8.84 -0.69 -19.78
C ALA A 331 -8.73 -1.81 -18.72
N GLN A 332 -7.52 -1.97 -18.19
CA GLN A 332 -7.24 -2.75 -16.97
C GLN A 332 -6.95 -1.78 -15.84
N VAL A 333 -7.72 -1.85 -14.76
CA VAL A 333 -7.66 -0.87 -13.66
C VAL A 333 -7.50 -1.58 -12.33
N LEU A 334 -6.48 -1.19 -11.56
CA LEU A 334 -6.40 -1.50 -10.14
C LEU A 334 -7.28 -0.53 -9.37
N ALA A 335 -8.14 -1.04 -8.49
CA ALA A 335 -9.00 -0.26 -7.63
C ALA A 335 -8.73 -0.58 -6.15
N ALA A 336 -8.00 0.31 -5.49
CA ALA A 336 -7.77 0.26 -4.05
C ALA A 336 -8.92 0.92 -3.30
N ARG A 337 -9.38 0.28 -2.21
CA ARG A 337 -10.53 0.73 -1.42
C ARG A 337 -10.26 0.53 0.07
N PRO A 338 -10.95 1.29 0.95
CA PRO A 338 -10.89 1.05 2.39
C PRO A 338 -11.38 -0.35 2.75
N ALA A 339 -11.08 -0.79 3.97
CA ALA A 339 -11.55 -2.06 4.54
C ALA A 339 -13.05 -2.28 4.32
N GLU A 340 -13.44 -3.55 4.26
CA GLU A 340 -14.86 -3.88 4.24
C GLU A 340 -15.55 -3.34 5.50
N GLY A 341 -16.68 -2.65 5.31
CA GLY A 341 -17.43 -2.05 6.41
C GLY A 341 -16.78 -0.83 7.08
N TRP A 342 -15.64 -0.32 6.58
CA TRP A 342 -15.01 0.90 7.09
C TRP A 342 -15.93 2.11 6.93
N ARG A 343 -16.05 2.93 7.98
CA ARG A 343 -17.05 4.00 8.10
C ARG A 343 -16.44 5.40 8.23
N GLY A 344 -15.25 5.62 7.66
CA GLY A 344 -14.62 6.94 7.71
C GLY A 344 -13.77 7.20 8.95
N ARG A 345 -13.40 6.16 9.73
CA ARG A 345 -12.57 6.28 10.94
C ARG A 345 -11.96 4.93 11.35
N PRO A 346 -10.89 4.92 12.18
CA PRO A 346 -10.32 3.69 12.70
C PRO A 346 -11.35 2.88 13.51
N THR A 347 -11.36 1.56 13.31
CA THR A 347 -12.18 0.63 14.09
C THR A 347 -11.39 0.14 15.31
N GLY A 348 -11.91 0.43 16.51
CA GLY A 348 -11.28 0.10 17.80
C GLY A 348 -11.19 1.33 18.70
N ARG A 349 -11.63 1.20 19.96
CA ARG A 349 -11.39 2.26 20.96
C ARG A 349 -9.88 2.39 21.15
N ILE A 350 -9.34 3.60 20.96
CA ILE A 350 -8.08 4.00 21.58
C ILE A 350 -8.34 3.91 23.09
N VAL A 351 -7.97 2.80 23.72
CA VAL A 351 -7.98 2.71 25.17
C VAL A 351 -6.72 3.44 25.61
N GLY A 352 -6.91 4.66 26.10
CA GLY A 352 -5.85 5.54 26.58
C GLY A 352 -5.24 5.09 27.91
#